data_AF-A0A2G9Z3K6-F1
#
_entry.id   AF-A0A2G9Z3K6-F1
#
_cell.length_a   1.000
_cell.length_b   1.000
_cell.length_c   1.000
_cell.angle_alpha   90.00
_cell.angle_beta   90.00
_cell.angle_gamma   90.00
#
_symmetry.space_group_name_H-M   'P 1'
#
loop_
_entity.id
_entity.type
_entity.pdbx_description
1 polymer ?
#
loop_
_entity_poly.entity_id
_entity_poly.type
_entity_poly.pdbx_seq_one_letter_code
_entity_poly.pdbx_strand_id
1 'polypeptide(L)'
;MTLKAYIWGIRLVTLLSFGAFVFVVMLVDPDSTGLAGKLFFYFSLFFVLSGIFNLFLLRLRKKSVNAEAAHYIIGLSFRQGILLACFAIGLLILQSLRILIWWDGLLLLAGIFIIELYFVSKD
;
A
#
# COMPACT_ATOMS: atom_id res chain seq x y z
N MET A 1 6.87 -20.24 -7.62
CA MET A 1 5.64 -19.87 -8.39
C MET A 1 6.08 -19.21 -9.69
N THR A 2 5.41 -19.42 -10.82
CA THR A 2 5.76 -18.67 -12.03
C THR A 2 5.46 -17.17 -11.80
N LEU A 3 6.36 -16.27 -12.20
CA LEU A 3 6.19 -14.81 -12.08
C LEU A 3 4.83 -14.33 -12.60
N LYS A 4 4.32 -15.01 -13.64
CA LYS A 4 3.00 -14.75 -14.22
C LYS A 4 1.85 -15.05 -13.26
N ALA A 5 1.89 -16.18 -12.55
CA ALA A 5 0.86 -16.55 -11.58
C ALA A 5 0.81 -15.58 -10.39
N TYR A 6 1.97 -15.12 -9.91
CA TYR A 6 2.06 -14.14 -8.83
C TYR A 6 1.42 -12.79 -9.21
N ILE A 7 1.76 -12.26 -10.39
CA ILE A 7 1.17 -11.01 -10.90
C ILE A 7 -0.35 -11.14 -11.07
N TRP A 8 -0.82 -12.29 -11.56
CA TRP A 8 -2.25 -12.56 -11.69
C TRP A 8 -2.96 -12.63 -10.34
N GLY A 9 -2.36 -13.29 -9.35
CA GLY A 9 -2.87 -13.36 -7.99
C GLY A 9 -3.03 -11.97 -7.37
N ILE A 10 -1.99 -11.12 -7.43
CA ILE A 10 -2.10 -9.75 -6.92
C ILE A 10 -3.17 -8.96 -7.64
N ARG A 11 -3.27 -9.06 -8.98
CA ARG A 11 -4.31 -8.34 -9.72
C ARG A 11 -5.72 -8.71 -9.25
N LEU A 12 -5.97 -10.00 -9.04
CA LEU A 12 -7.26 -10.47 -8.54
C LEU A 12 -7.53 -9.95 -7.13
N VAL A 13 -6.55 -10.03 -6.23
CA VAL A 13 -6.68 -9.51 -4.86
C VAL A 13 -6.92 -8.01 -4.87
N THR A 14 -6.16 -7.23 -5.63
CA THR A 14 -6.35 -5.78 -5.77
C THR A 14 -7.74 -5.44 -6.31
N LEU A 15 -8.22 -6.17 -7.31
CA LEU A 15 -9.55 -5.94 -7.89
C LEU A 15 -10.66 -6.26 -6.88
N LEU A 16 -10.52 -7.35 -6.14
CA LEU A 16 -11.46 -7.74 -5.08
C LEU A 16 -11.46 -6.73 -3.94
N SER A 17 -10.27 -6.29 -3.48
CA SER A 17 -10.13 -5.23 -2.47
C SER A 17 -10.70 -3.91 -2.95
N PHE A 18 -10.56 -3.57 -4.24
CA PHE A 18 -11.17 -2.38 -4.81
C PHE A 18 -12.69 -2.46 -4.80
N GLY A 19 -13.27 -3.61 -5.17
CA GLY A 19 -14.71 -3.85 -5.05
C GLY A 19 -15.20 -3.71 -3.60
N ALA A 20 -14.47 -4.28 -2.64
CA ALA A 20 -14.78 -4.15 -1.22
C ALA A 20 -14.69 -2.68 -0.75
N PHE A 21 -13.70 -1.92 -1.20
CA PHE A 21 -13.58 -0.50 -0.88
C PHE A 21 -14.75 0.32 -1.44
N VAL A 22 -15.12 0.11 -2.71
CA VAL A 22 -16.28 0.77 -3.32
C VAL A 22 -17.56 0.47 -2.54
N PHE A 23 -17.72 -0.80 -2.12
CA PHE A 23 -18.85 -1.20 -1.28
C PHE A 23 -18.86 -0.48 0.08
N VAL A 24 -17.71 -0.39 0.75
CA VAL A 24 -17.57 0.36 2.00
C VAL A 24 -17.93 1.84 1.79
N VAL A 25 -17.45 2.48 0.73
CA VAL A 25 -17.75 3.89 0.44
C VAL A 25 -19.24 4.13 0.15
N MET A 26 -19.93 3.17 -0.48
CA MET A 26 -21.34 3.32 -0.83
C MET A 26 -22.31 2.96 0.29
N LEU A 27 -21.97 1.99 1.15
CA LEU A 27 -22.89 1.49 2.17
C LEU A 27 -22.58 1.97 3.59
N VAL A 28 -21.32 2.34 3.87
CA VAL A 28 -20.91 2.76 5.22
C VAL A 28 -20.97 4.27 5.29
N ASP A 29 -21.99 4.78 5.95
CA ASP A 29 -22.06 6.20 6.30
C ASP A 29 -21.16 6.48 7.53
N PRO A 30 -20.07 7.24 7.36
CA PRO A 30 -19.12 7.49 8.43
C PRO A 30 -19.69 8.32 9.58
N ASP A 31 -20.78 9.07 9.35
CA ASP A 31 -21.38 9.93 10.37
C ASP A 31 -22.31 9.14 11.31
N SER A 32 -22.96 8.10 10.79
CA SER A 32 -23.85 7.22 11.57
C SER A 32 -23.14 5.99 12.17
N THR A 33 -22.07 5.49 11.53
CA THR A 33 -21.35 4.28 11.99
C THR A 33 -20.19 4.57 12.96
N GLY A 34 -19.81 5.85 13.12
CA GLY A 34 -18.77 6.28 14.05
C GLY A 34 -17.38 5.69 13.76
N LEU A 35 -16.66 5.27 14.81
CA LEU A 35 -15.26 4.81 14.72
C LEU A 35 -15.11 3.54 13.86
N ALA A 36 -16.06 2.61 13.95
CA ALA A 36 -16.02 1.36 13.20
C ALA A 36 -16.04 1.60 11.68
N GLY A 37 -16.89 2.51 11.20
CA GLY A 37 -16.95 2.86 9.78
C GLY A 37 -15.64 3.45 9.26
N LYS A 38 -14.99 4.31 10.08
CA LYS A 38 -13.66 4.87 9.76
C LYS A 38 -12.60 3.78 9.65
N LEU A 39 -12.57 2.81 10.56
CA LEU A 39 -11.62 1.70 10.50
C LEU A 39 -11.82 0.86 9.22
N PHE A 40 -13.06 0.49 8.89
CA PHE A 40 -13.34 -0.27 7.67
C PHE A 40 -12.91 0.48 6.41
N PHE A 41 -13.11 1.80 6.36
CA PHE A 41 -12.63 2.65 5.28
C PHE A 41 -11.09 2.61 5.17
N TYR A 42 -10.36 2.85 6.26
CA TYR A 42 -8.90 2.86 6.22
C TYR A 42 -8.31 1.49 5.89
N PHE A 43 -8.85 0.40 6.44
CA PHE A 43 -8.38 -0.95 6.14
C PHE A 43 -8.66 -1.35 4.68
N SER A 44 -9.86 -1.08 4.17
CA SER A 44 -10.16 -1.40 2.76
C SER A 44 -9.28 -0.57 1.81
N LEU A 45 -9.08 0.71 2.11
CA LEU A 45 -8.17 1.58 1.37
C LEU A 45 -6.71 1.08 1.43
N PHE A 46 -6.26 0.57 2.57
CA PHE A 46 -4.92 -0.01 2.73
C PHE A 46 -4.66 -1.15 1.75
N PHE A 47 -5.59 -2.10 1.67
CA PHE A 47 -5.45 -3.25 0.77
C PHE A 47 -5.45 -2.82 -0.69
N VAL A 48 -6.29 -1.85 -1.07
CA VAL A 48 -6.32 -1.28 -2.41
C VAL A 48 -4.99 -0.61 -2.76
N LEU A 49 -4.48 0.28 -1.90
CA LEU A 49 -3.24 1.00 -2.13
C LEU A 49 -2.03 0.06 -2.16
N SER A 50 -1.95 -0.90 -1.24
CA SER A 50 -0.89 -1.91 -1.21
C SER A 50 -0.85 -2.70 -2.53
N GLY A 51 -2.01 -3.13 -3.02
CA GLY A 51 -2.15 -3.82 -4.29
C GLY A 51 -1.74 -2.96 -5.50
N ILE A 52 -2.18 -1.70 -5.54
CA ILE A 52 -1.84 -0.75 -6.62
C ILE A 52 -0.34 -0.44 -6.63
N PHE A 53 0.24 -0.09 -5.48
CA PHE A 53 1.65 0.26 -5.38
C PHE A 53 2.56 -0.91 -5.70
N ASN A 54 2.23 -2.12 -5.24
CA ASN A 54 2.98 -3.32 -5.59
C ASN A 54 2.96 -3.56 -7.11
N LEU A 55 1.79 -3.53 -7.75
CA LEU A 55 1.68 -3.71 -9.20
C LEU A 55 2.42 -2.61 -9.99
N PHE A 56 2.38 -1.37 -9.49
CA PHE A 56 3.07 -0.24 -10.08
C PHE A 56 4.59 -0.40 -10.02
N LEU A 57 5.14 -0.73 -8.84
CA LEU A 57 6.56 -0.97 -8.63
C LEU A 57 7.07 -2.18 -9.44
N LEU A 58 6.30 -3.27 -9.46
CA LEU A 58 6.60 -4.45 -10.29
C LEU A 58 6.66 -4.09 -11.78
N ARG A 59 5.71 -3.28 -12.28
CA ARG A 59 5.68 -2.86 -13.69
C ARG A 59 6.86 -1.95 -14.03
N LEU A 60 7.24 -1.05 -13.13
CA LEU A 60 8.43 -0.21 -13.28
C LEU A 60 9.70 -1.04 -13.37
N ARG A 61 9.90 -1.99 -12.45
CA ARG A 61 11.13 -2.80 -12.37
C ARG A 61 11.22 -3.88 -13.44
N LYS A 62 10.08 -4.40 -13.90
CA LYS A 62 10.03 -5.37 -15.00
C LYS A 62 10.62 -4.82 -16.30
N LYS A 63 10.62 -3.50 -16.52
CA LYS A 63 11.27 -2.88 -17.69
C LYS A 63 12.80 -2.88 -17.61
N SER A 64 13.40 -3.12 -16.43
CA SER A 64 14.81 -2.83 -16.18
C SER A 64 15.68 -4.04 -15.82
N VAL A 65 15.12 -5.26 -15.62
CA VAL A 65 15.90 -6.37 -15.03
C VAL A 65 15.67 -7.73 -15.71
N ASN A 66 16.74 -8.53 -15.76
CA ASN A 66 16.80 -9.91 -16.26
C ASN A 66 15.97 -10.90 -15.43
N ALA A 67 15.53 -12.00 -16.07
CA ALA A 67 14.61 -12.99 -15.51
C ALA A 67 15.11 -13.70 -14.24
N GLU A 68 16.42 -13.79 -14.03
CA GLU A 68 17.03 -14.49 -12.89
C GLU A 68 16.78 -13.78 -11.55
N ALA A 69 16.65 -12.45 -11.54
CA ALA A 69 16.37 -11.67 -10.32
C ALA A 69 14.86 -11.50 -10.03
N ALA A 70 13.98 -12.16 -10.80
CA ALA A 70 12.55 -11.93 -10.73
C ALA A 70 11.94 -12.24 -9.35
N HIS A 71 12.45 -13.26 -8.65
CA HIS A 71 11.94 -13.65 -7.32
C HIS A 71 12.32 -12.61 -6.24
N TYR A 72 13.52 -12.06 -6.29
CA TYR A 72 13.96 -11.00 -5.38
C TYR A 72 13.14 -9.71 -5.59
N ILE A 73 12.92 -9.33 -6.85
CA ILE A 73 12.15 -8.13 -7.21
C ILE A 73 10.71 -8.21 -6.71
N ILE A 74 10.11 -9.41 -6.75
CA ILE A 74 8.76 -9.65 -6.23
C ILE A 74 8.69 -9.30 -4.74
N GLY A 75 9.55 -9.89 -3.92
CA GLY A 75 9.54 -9.66 -2.46
C GLY A 75 9.78 -8.20 -2.11
N LEU A 76 10.76 -7.58 -2.78
CA LEU A 76 11.11 -6.18 -2.56
C LEU A 76 9.97 -5.23 -2.97
N SER A 77 9.31 -5.48 -4.10
CA SER A 77 8.19 -4.62 -4.56
C SER A 77 6.95 -4.74 -3.68
N PHE A 78 6.71 -5.93 -3.13
CA PHE A 78 5.63 -6.16 -2.16
C PHE A 78 5.87 -5.38 -0.87
N ARG A 79 7.07 -5.49 -0.30
CA ARG A 79 7.47 -4.77 0.93
C ARG A 79 7.34 -3.26 0.75
N GLN A 80 7.92 -2.72 -0.33
CA GLN A 80 7.84 -1.28 -0.63
C GLN A 80 6.41 -0.82 -0.92
N GLY A 81 5.60 -1.65 -1.59
CA GLY A 81 4.18 -1.36 -1.81
C GLY A 81 3.40 -1.22 -0.51
N ILE A 82 3.66 -2.09 0.49
CA ILE A 82 3.08 -1.98 1.83
C ILE A 82 3.53 -0.71 2.54
N LEU A 83 4.84 -0.40 2.52
CA LEU A 83 5.37 0.79 3.16
C LEU A 83 4.79 2.09 2.58
N LEU A 84 4.63 2.15 1.25
CA LEU A 84 3.97 3.27 0.58
C LEU A 84 2.48 3.38 0.93
N ALA A 85 1.79 2.24 1.07
CA ALA A 85 0.39 2.23 1.51
C ALA A 85 0.26 2.73 2.96
N CYS A 86 1.15 2.30 3.85
CA CYS A 86 1.24 2.81 5.22
C CYS A 86 1.50 4.32 5.24
N PHE A 87 2.43 4.80 4.41
CA PHE A 87 2.73 6.23 4.29
C PHE A 87 1.49 7.02 3.85
N ALA A 88 0.81 6.59 2.78
CA ALA A 88 -0.39 7.24 2.27
C ALA A 88 -1.51 7.28 3.31
N ILE A 89 -1.75 6.18 4.04
CA ILE A 89 -2.75 6.14 5.11
C ILE A 89 -2.35 7.02 6.28
N GLY A 90 -1.08 7.00 6.69
CA GLY A 90 -0.59 7.87 7.75
C GLY A 90 -0.84 9.35 7.43
N LEU A 91 -0.56 9.78 6.19
CA LEU A 91 -0.90 11.14 5.74
C LEU A 91 -2.40 11.43 5.83
N LEU A 92 -3.26 10.50 5.39
CA LEU A 92 -4.72 10.68 5.46
C LEU A 92 -5.22 10.75 6.91
N ILE A 93 -4.65 9.98 7.83
CA ILE A 93 -4.97 10.03 9.26
C ILE A 93 -4.55 11.38 9.84
N LEU A 94 -3.32 11.83 9.58
CA LEU A 94 -2.85 13.15 10.03
C LEU A 94 -3.73 14.28 9.47
N GLN A 95 -4.16 14.17 8.21
CA GLN A 95 -5.08 15.10 7.58
C GLN A 95 -6.46 15.07 8.23
N SER A 96 -6.98 13.88 8.55
CA SER A 96 -8.26 13.69 9.25
C SER A 96 -8.25 14.31 10.65
N LEU A 97 -7.09 14.34 11.30
CA LEU A 97 -6.90 14.98 12.60
C LEU A 97 -6.60 16.48 12.49
N ARG A 98 -6.47 17.01 11.26
CA ARG A 98 -6.10 18.41 10.96
C ARG A 98 -4.77 18.85 11.57
N ILE A 99 -3.86 17.90 11.79
CA ILE A 99 -2.50 18.14 12.31
C ILE A 99 -1.45 17.99 11.22
N LEU A 100 -1.83 17.62 10.00
CA LEU A 100 -0.88 17.47 8.91
C LEU A 100 -0.30 18.82 8.50
N ILE A 101 0.92 19.09 8.94
CA ILE A 101 1.78 20.11 8.35
C ILE A 101 2.86 19.41 7.54
N TRP A 102 3.47 20.13 6.60
CA TRP A 102 4.43 19.54 5.66
C TRP A 102 5.63 18.87 6.36
N TRP A 103 6.05 19.36 7.53
CA TRP A 103 7.11 18.73 8.33
C TRP A 103 6.66 17.43 9.01
N ASP A 104 5.38 17.28 9.39
CA ASP A 104 4.85 16.01 9.91
C ASP A 104 4.83 14.94 8.82
N GLY A 105 4.50 15.35 7.59
CA GLY A 105 4.63 14.49 6.41
C GLY A 105 6.07 14.05 6.16
N LEU A 106 7.05 14.95 6.34
CA LEU A 106 8.47 14.65 6.18
C LEU A 106 8.99 13.73 7.28
N LEU A 107 8.56 13.92 8.53
CA LEU A 107 8.86 13.02 9.65
C LEU A 107 8.31 11.61 9.41
N LEU A 108 7.06 11.51 8.93
CA LEU A 108 6.46 10.23 8.58
C LEU A 108 7.23 9.54 7.45
N LEU A 109 7.63 10.30 6.42
CA LEU A 109 8.44 9.78 5.32
C LEU A 109 9.80 9.28 5.81
N ALA A 110 10.47 10.04 6.68
CA ALA A 110 11.74 9.64 7.28
C ALA A 110 11.62 8.34 8.08
N GLY A 111 10.56 8.18 8.88
CA GLY A 111 10.28 6.95 9.61
C GLY A 111 10.12 5.74 8.69
N ILE A 112 9.35 5.88 7.61
CA ILE A 112 9.18 4.82 6.60
C ILE A 112 10.51 4.52 5.90
N PHE A 113 11.33 5.53 5.61
CA PHE A 113 12.62 5.36 4.97
C PHE A 113 13.62 4.61 5.85
N ILE A 114 13.66 4.92 7.16
CA ILE A 114 14.49 4.19 8.13
C ILE A 114 14.10 2.71 8.17
N ILE A 115 12.79 2.41 8.17
CA ILE A 115 12.30 1.03 8.14
C ILE A 115 12.77 0.33 6.85
N GLU A 116 12.66 0.98 5.69
CA GLU A 116 13.15 0.40 4.43
C GLU A 116 14.67 0.20 4.45
N LEU A 117 15.46 1.15 4.96
CA LEU A 117 16.92 1.02 5.10
C LEU A 117 17.31 -0.13 6.01
N TYR A 118 16.59 -0.36 7.11
CA TYR A 118 16.82 -1.50 7.99
C TYR A 118 16.70 -2.83 7.24
N PHE A 119 15.69 -2.96 6.38
CA PHE A 119 15.55 -4.16 5.57
C PHE A 119 16.63 -4.30 4.50
N VAL A 120 16.99 -3.20 3.83
CA VAL A 120 18.06 -3.21 2.81
C VAL A 120 19.42 -3.56 3.43
N SER A 121 19.71 -3.13 4.66
CA SER A 121 20.96 -3.44 5.37
C SER A 121 21.10 -4.92 5.76
N LYS A 122 19.98 -5.65 5.82
CA LYS A 122 19.93 -7.05 6.26
C LYS A 122 19.92 -8.06 5.10
N ASP A 123 19.63 -7.57 3.88
CA ASP A 123 19.70 -8.32 2.62
C ASP A 123 21.14 -8.30 2.06
#